data_AF-A0ABC8KTL7-F1
#
_entry.id   AF-A0ABC8KTL7-F1
#
_cell.length_a   1.000
_cell.length_b   1.000
_cell.length_c   1.000
_cell.angle_alpha   90.00
_cell.angle_beta   90.00
_cell.angle_gamma   90.00
#
_symmetry.space_group_name_H-M   'P 1'
#
loop_
_entity.id
_entity.type
_entity.pdbx_description
1 polymer ?
#
loop_
_entity_poly.entity_id
_entity_poly.type
_entity_poly.pdbx_seq_one_letter_code
_entity_poly.pdbx_strand_id
1 'polypeptide(L)'
;MQKQEFLELFEAATKAAKSAARGDGKSSSPAVSRCVDAMVRLKEAPESLARELVIDLKYPQIGASHSLLVDHKNPRIQSEAKLLYSLWLRYLYATGKKQSRPVLKKKKKKKLVEEEMVSTTTGDCNRDKVREILAKALSKVAVEMKEGVVSCDSWSVAASVESAMFERLGSFEGTQKAKYRSILFNMGDSRNPDLRRKVLLGEISGERLVSMEKEEMASNKIQMEVQNIKEKARVRDENRVKSMQMFQSDSSMIMT
;
A
#
# COMPACT_ATOMS: atom_id res chain seq x y z
N MET A 1 2.04 31.19 -18.98
CA MET A 1 2.58 31.34 -17.62
C MET A 1 4.06 31.00 -17.61
N GLN A 2 4.90 31.90 -17.12
CA GLN A 2 6.35 31.66 -16.93
C GLN A 2 6.65 31.16 -15.51
N LYS A 3 7.85 30.62 -15.28
CA LYS A 3 8.28 30.08 -13.97
C LYS A 3 8.17 31.09 -12.83
N GLN A 4 8.65 32.30 -13.04
CA GLN A 4 8.60 33.37 -12.04
C GLN A 4 7.15 33.73 -11.68
N GLU A 5 6.30 33.87 -12.71
CA GLU A 5 4.88 34.15 -12.58
C GLU A 5 4.14 33.03 -11.79
N PHE A 6 4.48 31.76 -12.01
CA PHE A 6 3.93 30.64 -11.25
C PHE A 6 4.28 30.74 -9.75
N LEU A 7 5.54 31.05 -9.43
CA LEU A 7 6.01 31.18 -8.04
C LEU A 7 5.35 32.36 -7.34
N GLU A 8 5.20 33.50 -8.03
CA GLU A 8 4.50 34.68 -7.52
C GLU A 8 3.02 34.41 -7.27
N LEU A 9 2.34 33.71 -8.19
CA LEU A 9 0.96 33.29 -8.01
C LEU A 9 0.80 32.34 -6.82
N PHE A 10 1.75 31.42 -6.64
CA PHE A 10 1.74 30.51 -5.49
C PHE A 10 1.97 31.25 -4.17
N GLU A 11 2.91 32.18 -4.13
CA GLU A 11 3.13 33.03 -2.96
C GLU A 11 1.91 33.90 -2.65
N ALA A 12 1.29 34.49 -3.68
CA ALA A 12 0.06 35.27 -3.54
C ALA A 12 -1.09 34.43 -2.96
N ALA A 13 -1.26 33.18 -3.44
CA ALA A 13 -2.25 32.25 -2.91
C ALA A 13 -2.00 31.94 -1.42
N THR A 14 -0.76 31.61 -1.04
CA THR A 14 -0.44 31.30 0.37
C THR A 14 -0.54 32.50 1.30
N LYS A 15 -0.18 33.70 0.84
CA LYS A 15 -0.34 34.95 1.58
C LYS A 15 -1.82 35.30 1.77
N ALA A 16 -2.61 35.17 0.70
CA ALA A 16 -4.06 35.39 0.76
C ALA A 16 -4.75 34.39 1.70
N ALA A 17 -4.36 33.11 1.67
CA ALA A 17 -4.84 32.10 2.62
C ALA A 17 -4.50 32.45 4.07
N LYS A 18 -3.26 32.87 4.36
CA LYS A 18 -2.87 33.33 5.71
C LYS A 18 -3.68 34.54 6.17
N SER A 19 -3.96 35.48 5.27
CA SER A 19 -4.83 36.63 5.57
C SER A 19 -6.28 36.22 5.80
N ALA A 20 -6.80 35.26 5.02
CA ALA A 20 -8.14 34.71 5.20
C ALA A 20 -8.29 33.96 6.54
N ALA A 21 -7.23 33.30 7.01
CA ALA A 21 -7.21 32.63 8.31
C ALA A 21 -7.22 33.59 9.52
N ARG A 22 -6.81 34.85 9.33
CA ARG A 22 -6.77 35.90 10.37
C ARG A 22 -8.03 36.77 10.41
N GLY A 23 -8.84 36.77 9.36
CA GLY A 23 -10.10 37.52 9.30
C GLY A 23 -11.28 36.75 9.90
N ASP A 24 -12.44 37.39 9.99
CA ASP A 24 -13.66 36.91 10.70
C ASP A 24 -14.36 35.69 10.08
N GLY A 25 -13.65 34.78 9.42
CA GLY A 25 -14.19 33.50 8.95
C GLY A 25 -15.30 33.59 7.88
N LYS A 26 -15.69 34.80 7.45
CA LYS A 26 -16.76 35.01 6.48
C LYS A 26 -16.36 34.43 5.12
N SER A 27 -17.23 33.58 4.57
CA SER A 27 -17.02 32.85 3.31
C SER A 27 -16.75 33.73 2.09
N SER A 28 -17.07 35.03 2.18
CA SER A 28 -16.94 36.03 1.12
C SER A 28 -15.93 37.15 1.44
N SER A 29 -14.90 36.87 2.23
CA SER A 29 -13.80 37.82 2.43
C SER A 29 -13.05 38.06 1.12
N PRO A 30 -12.65 39.31 0.79
CA PRO A 30 -11.79 39.59 -0.37
C PRO A 30 -10.48 38.78 -0.38
N ALA A 31 -9.99 38.36 0.79
CA ALA A 31 -8.81 37.48 0.88
C ALA A 31 -9.10 36.05 0.40
N VAL A 32 -10.33 35.56 0.61
CA VAL A 32 -10.77 34.24 0.13
C VAL A 32 -10.88 34.23 -1.38
N SER A 33 -11.52 35.25 -1.98
CA SER A 33 -11.61 35.37 -3.44
C SER A 33 -10.23 35.47 -4.08
N ARG A 34 -9.34 36.31 -3.55
CA ARG A 34 -7.95 36.42 -4.05
C ARG A 34 -7.19 35.10 -3.96
N CYS A 35 -7.40 34.32 -2.90
CA CYS A 35 -6.77 33.01 -2.75
C CYS A 35 -7.28 32.04 -3.81
N VAL A 36 -8.60 31.95 -3.98
CA VAL A 36 -9.24 31.06 -4.96
C VAL A 36 -8.84 31.44 -6.39
N ASP A 37 -8.87 32.72 -6.75
CA ASP A 37 -8.50 33.19 -8.10
C ASP A 37 -7.04 32.86 -8.44
N ALA A 38 -6.13 33.04 -7.48
CA ALA A 38 -4.73 32.66 -7.64
C ALA A 38 -4.59 31.14 -7.89
N MET A 39 -5.37 30.33 -7.18
CA MET A 39 -5.38 28.88 -7.33
C MET A 39 -6.01 28.40 -8.63
N VAL A 40 -7.03 29.10 -9.14
CA VAL A 40 -7.61 28.83 -10.46
C VAL A 40 -6.59 29.09 -11.55
N ARG A 41 -5.88 30.23 -11.50
CA ARG A 41 -4.79 30.52 -12.46
C ARG A 41 -3.65 29.50 -12.39
N LEU A 42 -3.34 28.99 -11.20
CA LEU A 42 -2.38 27.90 -11.03
C LEU A 42 -2.82 26.57 -11.68
N LYS A 43 -4.14 26.34 -11.85
CA LYS A 43 -4.66 25.17 -12.60
C LYS A 43 -4.45 25.31 -14.11
N GLU A 44 -4.45 26.54 -14.61
CA GLU A 44 -4.27 26.86 -16.03
C GLU A 44 -2.79 26.88 -16.45
N ALA A 45 -1.87 26.71 -15.49
CA ALA A 45 -0.44 26.61 -15.77
C ALA A 45 -0.13 25.41 -16.69
N PRO A 46 0.83 25.53 -17.63
CA PRO A 46 1.27 24.41 -18.46
C PRO A 46 1.68 23.21 -17.62
N GLU A 47 1.23 22.02 -18.01
CA GLU A 47 1.48 20.78 -17.27
C GLU A 47 2.98 20.51 -17.06
N SER A 48 3.81 20.78 -18.06
CA SER A 48 5.27 20.63 -17.99
C SER A 48 5.89 21.52 -16.90
N LEU A 49 5.41 22.77 -16.80
CA LEU A 49 5.87 23.73 -15.80
C LEU A 49 5.40 23.35 -14.39
N ALA A 50 4.15 22.92 -14.24
CA ALA A 50 3.62 22.45 -12.96
C ALA A 50 4.37 21.19 -12.48
N ARG A 51 4.67 20.24 -13.37
CA ARG A 51 5.47 19.06 -13.05
C ARG A 51 6.90 19.42 -12.60
N GLU A 52 7.57 20.34 -13.29
CA GLU A 52 8.91 20.80 -12.91
C GLU A 52 8.90 21.39 -11.49
N LEU A 53 7.99 22.33 -11.22
CA LEU A 53 8.03 23.12 -9.98
C LEU A 53 7.46 22.40 -8.76
N VAL A 54 6.51 21.47 -8.94
CA VAL A 54 5.90 20.72 -7.83
C VAL A 54 6.78 19.55 -7.36
N ILE A 55 7.66 19.01 -8.22
CA ILE A 55 8.54 17.87 -7.91
C ILE A 55 9.92 18.32 -7.40
N ASP A 56 10.44 19.44 -7.89
CA ASP A 56 11.80 19.86 -7.62
C ASP A 56 12.01 20.21 -6.13
N LEU A 57 12.99 19.56 -5.49
CA LEU A 57 13.41 19.84 -4.11
C LEU A 57 13.88 21.29 -3.91
N LYS A 58 14.17 22.02 -4.99
CA LYS A 58 14.50 23.45 -4.95
C LYS A 58 13.32 24.33 -4.48
N TYR A 59 12.08 23.83 -4.54
CA TYR A 59 10.89 24.59 -4.15
C TYR A 59 10.11 23.93 -2.99
N PRO A 60 10.74 23.71 -1.82
CA PRO A 60 10.10 23.04 -0.68
C PRO A 60 8.88 23.80 -0.14
N GLN A 61 8.79 25.10 -0.40
CA GLN A 61 7.65 25.95 -0.05
C GLN A 61 6.35 25.48 -0.71
N ILE A 62 6.40 24.88 -1.90
CA ILE A 62 5.20 24.41 -2.62
C ILE A 62 4.64 23.16 -1.94
N GLY A 63 5.52 22.22 -1.58
CA GLY A 63 5.16 21.02 -0.84
C GLY A 63 4.74 21.30 0.61
N ALA A 64 5.41 22.23 1.29
CA ALA A 64 5.09 22.59 2.67
C ALA A 64 3.74 23.32 2.80
N SER A 65 3.41 24.17 1.81
CA SER A 65 2.17 24.96 1.81
C SER A 65 0.92 24.14 1.47
N HIS A 66 1.08 22.86 1.08
CA HIS A 66 -0.02 21.91 0.89
C HIS A 66 -0.94 21.84 2.11
N SER A 67 -0.36 21.68 3.30
CA SER A 67 -1.16 21.59 4.54
C SER A 67 -1.83 22.93 4.88
N LEU A 68 -1.21 24.06 4.50
CA LEU A 68 -1.76 25.38 4.77
C LEU A 68 -3.03 25.67 3.96
N LEU A 69 -3.11 25.14 2.74
CA LEU A 69 -4.25 25.34 1.83
C LEU A 69 -5.31 24.24 1.99
N VAL A 70 -4.91 22.97 2.10
CA VAL A 70 -5.83 21.83 2.17
C VAL A 70 -6.50 21.71 3.54
N ASP A 71 -5.82 22.09 4.62
CA ASP A 71 -6.37 22.05 5.99
C ASP A 71 -7.00 23.41 6.39
N HIS A 72 -7.29 24.29 5.41
CA HIS A 72 -7.80 25.63 5.69
C HIS A 72 -9.25 25.60 6.22
N LYS A 73 -9.56 26.42 7.23
CA LYS A 73 -10.89 26.47 7.87
C LYS A 73 -12.04 26.94 6.96
N ASN A 74 -11.70 27.66 5.89
CA ASN A 74 -12.68 28.14 4.92
C ASN A 74 -12.92 27.06 3.85
N PRO A 75 -14.17 26.60 3.67
CA PRO A 75 -14.48 25.48 2.79
C PRO A 75 -14.15 25.76 1.33
N ARG A 76 -14.28 27.00 0.82
CA ARG A 76 -13.92 27.37 -0.56
C ARG A 76 -12.42 27.29 -0.82
N ILE A 77 -11.60 27.72 0.14
CA ILE A 77 -10.14 27.59 -0.02
C ILE A 77 -9.76 26.11 0.01
N GLN A 78 -10.38 25.35 0.92
CA GLN A 78 -10.12 23.92 1.07
C GLN A 78 -10.51 23.11 -0.18
N SER A 79 -11.73 23.27 -0.70
CA SER A 79 -12.18 22.54 -1.90
C SER A 79 -11.31 22.85 -3.11
N GLU A 80 -10.98 24.12 -3.32
CA GLU A 80 -10.18 24.53 -4.46
C GLU A 80 -8.71 24.09 -4.32
N ALA A 81 -8.20 24.02 -3.08
CA ALA A 81 -6.91 23.41 -2.76
C ALA A 81 -6.88 21.93 -3.11
N LYS A 82 -7.84 21.15 -2.63
CA LYS A 82 -7.92 19.71 -2.92
C LYS A 82 -7.97 19.44 -4.42
N LEU A 83 -8.73 20.25 -5.18
CA LEU A 83 -8.79 20.16 -6.64
C LEU A 83 -7.46 20.50 -7.33
N LEU A 84 -6.78 21.57 -6.89
CA LEU A 84 -5.47 21.96 -7.45
C LEU A 84 -4.41 20.89 -7.18
N TYR A 85 -4.35 20.39 -5.94
CA TYR A 85 -3.37 19.38 -5.55
C TYR A 85 -3.64 18.02 -6.20
N SER A 86 -4.90 17.59 -6.32
CA SER A 86 -5.23 16.36 -7.05
C SER A 86 -4.91 16.43 -8.55
N LEU A 87 -5.10 17.59 -9.18
CA LEU A 87 -4.68 17.87 -10.55
C LEU A 87 -3.16 17.70 -10.70
N TRP A 88 -2.39 18.35 -9.82
CA TRP A 88 -0.94 18.22 -9.83
C TRP A 88 -0.46 16.81 -9.52
N LEU A 89 -1.08 16.12 -8.56
CA LEU A 89 -0.77 14.74 -8.21
C LEU A 89 -0.99 13.80 -9.40
N ARG A 90 -2.05 14.04 -10.19
CA ARG A 90 -2.29 13.31 -11.45
C ARG A 90 -1.16 13.54 -12.45
N TYR A 91 -0.68 14.78 -12.60
CA TYR A 91 0.51 15.06 -13.40
C TYR A 91 1.74 14.30 -12.86
N LEU A 92 1.91 14.17 -11.54
CA LEU A 92 3.03 13.40 -10.98
C LEU A 92 2.98 11.91 -11.31
N TYR A 93 1.79 11.31 -11.32
CA TYR A 93 1.63 9.86 -11.41
C TYR A 93 1.16 9.35 -12.79
N ALA A 94 0.79 10.22 -13.72
CA ALA A 94 0.41 9.83 -15.08
C ALA A 94 1.59 9.30 -15.92
N THR A 95 2.84 9.43 -15.45
CA THR A 95 4.02 8.87 -16.13
C THR A 95 4.72 7.86 -15.24
N GLY A 96 4.39 6.58 -15.43
CA GLY A 96 5.09 5.48 -14.77
C GLY A 96 6.54 5.38 -15.24
N LYS A 97 7.48 5.96 -14.48
CA LYS A 97 8.88 5.52 -14.43
C LYS A 97 9.44 5.78 -13.04
N LYS A 98 10.02 4.71 -12.46
CA LYS A 98 10.79 4.67 -11.22
C LYS A 98 11.75 5.87 -11.16
N GLN A 99 11.55 6.80 -10.23
CA GLN A 99 12.65 7.50 -9.56
C GLN A 99 12.29 7.79 -8.11
N SER A 100 13.30 7.54 -7.28
CA SER A 100 13.37 7.66 -5.82
C SER A 100 12.67 8.93 -5.31
N ARG A 101 11.74 8.78 -4.36
CA ARG A 101 11.01 9.91 -3.78
C ARG A 101 11.57 10.28 -2.39
N PRO A 102 11.79 11.58 -2.09
CA PRO A 102 12.18 12.04 -0.77
C PRO A 102 10.99 12.03 0.20
N VAL A 103 11.31 11.72 1.45
CA VAL A 103 10.38 11.51 2.56
C VAL A 103 9.89 12.84 3.15
N LEU A 104 8.61 13.15 3.02
CA LEU A 104 7.94 14.17 3.84
C LEU A 104 7.28 13.49 5.05
N LYS A 105 7.95 13.60 6.21
CA LYS A 105 7.46 13.10 7.50
C LYS A 105 6.31 13.98 8.01
N LYS A 106 5.07 13.45 8.07
CA LYS A 106 3.99 14.06 8.88
C LYS A 106 3.89 13.40 10.26
N LYS A 107 3.94 14.25 11.30
CA LYS A 107 3.81 13.90 12.72
C LYS A 107 2.34 13.60 13.08
N LYS A 108 2.15 12.64 14.00
CA LYS A 108 0.88 12.17 14.58
C LYS A 108 0.05 13.27 15.26
N LYS A 109 -1.29 13.22 15.12
CA LYS A 109 -2.27 13.30 16.23
C LYS A 109 -3.70 12.86 15.79
N LYS A 110 -4.55 12.60 16.80
CA LYS A 110 -5.67 11.64 16.89
C LYS A 110 -7.03 12.10 16.32
N LYS A 111 -7.73 11.12 15.70
CA LYS A 111 -9.16 10.71 15.77
C LYS A 111 -10.28 11.78 15.73
N LEU A 112 -11.03 11.83 14.63
CA LEU A 112 -12.49 11.60 14.52
C LEU A 112 -12.91 11.62 13.03
N VAL A 113 -14.10 11.08 12.79
CA VAL A 113 -14.61 10.40 11.60
C VAL A 113 -14.97 11.32 10.43
N GLU A 114 -14.86 10.73 9.23
CA GLU A 114 -15.49 11.04 7.93
C GLU A 114 -14.90 12.14 7.00
N GLU A 115 -14.83 11.71 5.73
CA GLU A 115 -14.57 12.44 4.48
C GLU A 115 -13.13 12.77 4.06
N GLU A 116 -12.40 11.75 3.57
CA GLU A 116 -11.62 11.83 2.32
C GLU A 116 -11.54 10.43 1.66
N MET A 117 -12.33 10.21 0.62
CA MET A 117 -12.38 8.98 -0.18
C MET A 117 -11.86 9.25 -1.59
N VAL A 118 -10.56 8.97 -1.82
CA VAL A 118 -9.94 8.53 -3.10
C VAL A 118 -8.58 7.93 -2.66
N SER A 119 -8.24 6.65 -2.72
CA SER A 119 -8.66 5.48 -3.51
C SER A 119 -8.32 4.18 -2.75
N THR A 120 -8.66 4.13 -1.46
CA THR A 120 -8.38 2.96 -0.61
C THR A 120 -9.46 1.89 -0.69
N THR A 121 -10.66 2.28 -1.11
CA THR A 121 -11.83 1.43 -1.23
C THR A 121 -12.07 1.05 -2.68
N THR A 122 -12.47 -0.19 -2.88
CA THR A 122 -12.70 -0.82 -4.18
C THR A 122 -14.16 -0.72 -4.62
N GLY A 123 -15.02 -0.17 -3.76
CA GLY A 123 -16.48 -0.18 -3.91
C GLY A 123 -17.12 -1.52 -3.49
N ASP A 124 -16.31 -2.52 -3.15
CA ASP A 124 -16.74 -3.84 -2.67
C ASP A 124 -16.33 -3.99 -1.20
N CYS A 125 -17.33 -4.16 -0.32
CA CYS A 125 -17.14 -4.25 1.12
C CYS A 125 -16.30 -5.46 1.54
N ASN A 126 -16.31 -6.55 0.76
CA ASN A 126 -15.48 -7.72 1.02
C ASN A 126 -14.03 -7.46 0.62
N ARG A 127 -13.79 -6.84 -0.54
CA ARG A 127 -12.45 -6.46 -0.99
C ARG A 127 -11.78 -5.49 -0.01
N ASP A 128 -12.54 -4.51 0.47
CA ASP A 128 -12.04 -3.52 1.42
C ASP A 128 -11.69 -4.14 2.77
N LYS A 129 -12.49 -5.13 3.21
CA LYS A 129 -12.18 -5.91 4.42
C LYS A 129 -10.93 -6.76 4.28
N VAL A 130 -10.69 -7.34 3.10
CA VAL A 130 -9.44 -8.06 2.80
C VAL A 130 -8.23 -7.11 2.85
N ARG A 131 -8.34 -5.93 2.24
CA ARG A 131 -7.29 -4.88 2.29
C ARG A 131 -6.97 -4.46 3.71
N GLU A 132 -8.01 -4.25 4.53
CA GLU A 132 -7.83 -3.86 5.94
C GLU A 132 -7.06 -4.94 6.73
N ILE A 133 -7.44 -6.21 6.57
CA ILE A 133 -6.77 -7.33 7.24
C ILE A 133 -5.30 -7.42 6.82
N LEU A 134 -5.02 -7.32 5.51
CA LEU A 134 -3.67 -7.34 4.97
C LEU A 134 -2.84 -6.15 5.45
N ALA A 135 -3.38 -4.94 5.42
CA ALA A 135 -2.70 -3.73 5.88
C ALA A 135 -2.37 -3.83 7.38
N LYS A 136 -3.32 -4.33 8.18
CA LYS A 136 -3.11 -4.57 9.61
C LYS A 136 -2.01 -5.60 9.86
N ALA A 137 -1.97 -6.68 9.07
CA ALA A 137 -0.90 -7.67 9.16
C ALA A 137 0.47 -7.04 8.84
N LEU A 138 0.58 -6.38 7.69
CA LEU A 138 1.82 -5.74 7.22
C LEU A 138 2.33 -4.64 8.16
N SER A 139 1.44 -3.90 8.84
CA SER A 139 1.81 -2.86 9.80
C SER A 139 2.59 -3.39 11.01
N LYS A 140 2.46 -4.68 11.33
CA LYS A 140 3.17 -5.31 12.47
C LYS A 140 4.66 -5.46 12.19
N VAL A 141 5.08 -5.50 10.92
CA VAL A 141 6.49 -5.68 10.52
C VAL A 141 7.38 -4.58 11.10
N ALA A 142 6.86 -3.34 11.17
CA ALA A 142 7.59 -2.19 11.71
C ALA A 142 7.89 -2.31 13.21
N VAL A 143 7.14 -3.13 13.95
CA VAL A 143 7.33 -3.35 15.39
C VAL A 143 8.20 -4.58 15.66
N GLU A 144 8.10 -5.59 14.79
CA GLU A 144 8.73 -6.90 14.99
C GLU A 144 10.18 -6.96 14.49
N MET A 145 10.59 -6.09 13.56
CA MET A 145 11.96 -6.07 13.00
C MET A 145 12.71 -4.78 13.42
N LYS A 146 13.88 -4.96 14.06
CA LYS A 146 14.77 -3.89 14.53
C LYS A 146 15.57 -3.21 13.41
N GLU A 147 15.67 -3.84 12.24
CA GLU A 147 16.44 -3.32 11.11
C GLU A 147 15.55 -2.48 10.19
N GLY A 148 16.12 -1.37 9.69
CA GLY A 148 15.46 -0.32 8.93
C GLY A 148 14.79 -0.78 7.64
N VAL A 149 13.65 -1.48 7.77
CA VAL A 149 12.74 -1.78 6.69
C VAL A 149 12.25 -0.44 6.14
N VAL A 150 12.63 -0.19 4.89
CA VAL A 150 12.15 0.94 4.08
C VAL A 150 10.64 1.07 4.29
N SER A 151 10.19 2.26 4.63
CA SER A 151 8.80 2.55 4.99
C SER A 151 7.89 2.46 3.76
N CYS A 152 7.63 1.26 3.27
CA CYS A 152 6.52 1.01 2.36
C CYS A 152 5.22 1.26 3.11
N ASP A 153 4.29 1.98 2.47
CA ASP A 153 2.96 2.14 3.02
C ASP A 153 2.25 0.77 3.01
N SER A 154 2.02 0.22 4.21
CA SER A 154 1.36 -1.07 4.40
C SER A 154 0.01 -1.13 3.68
N TRP A 155 -0.68 0.01 3.54
CA TRP A 155 -1.95 0.08 2.83
C TRP A 155 -1.79 -0.08 1.32
N SER A 156 -0.86 0.65 0.71
CA SER A 156 -0.57 0.52 -0.73
C SER A 156 -0.18 -0.91 -1.13
N VAL A 157 0.65 -1.58 -0.32
CA VAL A 157 1.05 -2.97 -0.57
C VAL A 157 -0.14 -3.91 -0.37
N ALA A 158 -0.95 -3.71 0.67
CA ALA A 158 -2.16 -4.49 0.89
C ALA A 158 -3.16 -4.36 -0.27
N ALA A 159 -3.34 -3.15 -0.82
CA ALA A 159 -4.21 -2.92 -1.98
C ALA A 159 -3.69 -3.61 -3.25
N SER A 160 -2.37 -3.61 -3.47
CA SER A 160 -1.75 -4.31 -4.59
C SER A 160 -1.87 -5.83 -4.46
N VAL A 161 -1.59 -6.37 -3.26
CA VAL A 161 -1.73 -7.81 -2.99
C VAL A 161 -3.18 -8.25 -3.13
N GLU A 162 -4.12 -7.49 -2.57
CA GLU A 162 -5.54 -7.79 -2.69
C GLU A 162 -6.02 -7.76 -4.15
N SER A 163 -5.55 -6.80 -4.95
CA SER A 163 -5.91 -6.73 -6.37
C SER A 163 -5.43 -7.96 -7.13
N ALA A 164 -4.20 -8.41 -6.89
CA ALA A 164 -3.67 -9.65 -7.46
C ALA A 164 -4.43 -10.90 -6.98
N MET A 165 -4.87 -10.92 -5.71
CA MET A 165 -5.73 -11.98 -5.19
C MET A 165 -7.07 -12.02 -5.92
N PHE A 166 -7.73 -10.87 -6.07
CA PHE A 166 -9.04 -10.77 -6.73
C PHE A 166 -8.97 -11.15 -8.22
N GLU A 167 -7.93 -10.72 -8.93
CA GLU A 167 -7.74 -11.07 -10.34
C GLU A 167 -7.57 -12.59 -10.56
N ARG A 168 -6.95 -13.30 -9.61
CA ARG A 168 -6.64 -14.74 -9.74
C ARG A 168 -7.69 -15.65 -9.09
N LEU A 169 -8.27 -15.22 -7.97
CA LEU A 169 -9.21 -16.03 -7.17
C LEU A 169 -10.66 -15.57 -7.33
N GLY A 170 -10.89 -14.39 -7.89
CA GLY A 170 -12.22 -13.78 -7.98
C GLY A 170 -12.72 -13.28 -6.64
N SER A 171 -14.04 -13.33 -6.44
CA SER A 171 -14.68 -12.86 -5.21
C SER A 171 -14.20 -13.65 -3.97
N PHE A 172 -14.12 -12.93 -2.85
CA PHE A 172 -13.88 -13.52 -1.52
C PHE A 172 -14.97 -14.54 -1.11
N GLU A 173 -16.15 -14.45 -1.74
CA GLU A 173 -17.28 -15.33 -1.53
C GLU A 173 -17.37 -16.38 -2.63
N GLY A 174 -17.42 -17.67 -2.24
CA GLY A 174 -17.52 -18.80 -3.18
C GLY A 174 -16.48 -19.90 -2.92
N THR A 175 -16.11 -20.62 -3.97
CA THR A 175 -15.23 -21.80 -3.94
C THR A 175 -13.80 -21.47 -3.48
N GLN A 176 -13.33 -20.26 -3.76
CA GLN A 176 -11.96 -19.83 -3.44
C GLN A 176 -11.80 -19.25 -2.01
N LYS A 177 -12.89 -19.21 -1.23
CA LYS A 177 -12.92 -18.69 0.15
C LYS A 177 -11.91 -19.38 1.08
N ALA A 178 -11.68 -20.68 0.90
CA ALA A 178 -10.70 -21.44 1.68
C ALA A 178 -9.27 -20.94 1.44
N LYS A 179 -8.94 -20.60 0.19
CA LYS A 179 -7.61 -20.13 -0.21
C LYS A 179 -7.37 -18.69 0.30
N TYR A 180 -8.38 -17.83 0.20
CA TYR A 180 -8.35 -16.50 0.83
C TYR A 180 -8.08 -16.57 2.33
N ARG A 181 -8.83 -17.42 3.06
CA ARG A 181 -8.62 -17.60 4.51
C ARG A 181 -7.22 -18.10 4.84
N SER A 182 -6.69 -19.04 4.05
CA SER A 182 -5.34 -19.56 4.24
C SER A 182 -4.27 -18.47 4.08
N ILE A 183 -4.35 -17.65 3.03
CA ILE A 183 -3.40 -16.56 2.79
C ILE A 183 -3.49 -15.51 3.91
N LEU A 184 -4.71 -15.07 4.26
CA LEU A 184 -4.92 -14.09 5.32
C LEU A 184 -4.45 -14.59 6.69
N PHE A 185 -4.66 -15.87 6.99
CA PHE A 185 -4.19 -16.50 8.22
C PHE A 185 -2.66 -16.52 8.29
N ASN A 186 -1.99 -16.95 7.23
CA ASN A 186 -0.52 -16.97 7.18
C ASN A 186 0.09 -15.56 7.29
N MET A 187 -0.50 -14.58 6.59
CA MET A 187 -0.07 -13.17 6.71
C MET A 187 -0.25 -12.63 8.13
N GLY A 188 -1.31 -13.05 8.82
CA GLY A 188 -1.61 -12.65 10.19
C GLY A 188 -0.80 -13.36 11.29
N ASP A 189 -0.08 -14.45 11.00
CA ASP A 189 0.61 -15.27 12.00
C ASP A 189 1.83 -14.55 12.58
N SER A 190 1.76 -14.17 13.86
CA SER A 190 2.87 -13.49 14.57
C SER A 190 4.16 -14.31 14.57
N ARG A 191 4.09 -15.64 14.43
CA ARG A 191 5.25 -16.54 14.38
C ARG A 191 5.94 -16.56 13.01
N ASN A 192 5.40 -15.85 12.02
CA ASN A 192 6.00 -15.69 10.70
C ASN A 192 6.16 -14.21 10.28
N PRO A 193 7.05 -13.45 10.95
CA PRO A 193 7.35 -12.07 10.56
C PRO A 193 8.08 -11.98 9.21
N ASP A 194 8.82 -13.03 8.82
CA ASP A 194 9.62 -13.04 7.58
C ASP A 194 8.73 -13.06 6.33
N LEU A 195 7.63 -13.83 6.32
CA LEU A 195 6.67 -13.80 5.20
C LEU A 195 6.11 -12.39 5.01
N ARG A 196 5.68 -11.73 6.10
CA ARG A 196 5.17 -10.36 6.01
C ARG A 196 6.23 -9.38 5.51
N ARG A 197 7.48 -9.51 5.97
CA ARG A 197 8.61 -8.69 5.52
C ARG A 197 8.85 -8.86 4.02
N LYS A 198 8.92 -10.10 3.53
CA LYS A 198 9.12 -10.43 2.12
C LYS A 198 8.03 -9.85 1.22
N VAL A 199 6.77 -9.93 1.66
CA VAL A 199 5.64 -9.31 0.94
C VAL A 199 5.73 -7.78 1.00
N LEU A 200 6.07 -7.20 2.15
CA LEU A 200 6.19 -5.73 2.30
C LEU A 200 7.33 -5.13 1.46
N LEU A 201 8.44 -5.85 1.33
CA LEU A 201 9.60 -5.47 0.51
C LEU A 201 9.41 -5.78 -0.98
N GLY A 202 8.35 -6.52 -1.35
CA GLY A 202 8.09 -6.95 -2.72
C GLY A 202 8.95 -8.12 -3.20
N GLU A 203 9.65 -8.82 -2.30
CA GLU A 203 10.34 -10.09 -2.61
C GLU A 203 9.31 -11.18 -3.00
N ILE A 204 8.12 -11.14 -2.38
CA ILE A 204 6.97 -11.97 -2.77
C ILE A 204 5.89 -11.04 -3.33
N SER A 205 5.58 -11.19 -4.62
CA SER A 205 4.48 -10.47 -5.26
C SER A 205 3.12 -11.04 -4.87
N GLY A 206 2.06 -10.23 -4.98
CA GLY A 206 0.69 -10.69 -4.74
C GLY A 206 0.29 -11.87 -5.63
N GLU A 207 0.74 -11.89 -6.88
CA GLU A 207 0.54 -13.02 -7.79
C GLU A 207 1.21 -14.31 -7.29
N ARG A 208 2.48 -14.20 -6.86
CA ARG A 208 3.21 -15.34 -6.30
C ARG A 208 2.52 -15.85 -5.03
N LEU A 209 2.10 -14.95 -4.15
CA LEU A 209 1.41 -15.29 -2.89
C LEU A 209 0.15 -16.15 -3.12
N VAL A 210 -0.60 -15.89 -4.20
CA VAL A 210 -1.79 -16.68 -4.57
C VAL A 210 -1.42 -18.08 -5.08
N SER A 211 -0.29 -18.20 -5.78
CA SER A 211 0.18 -19.48 -6.33
C SER A 211 0.88 -20.38 -5.31
N MET A 212 1.41 -19.82 -4.22
CA MET A 212 2.13 -20.56 -3.18
C MET A 212 1.23 -21.55 -2.43
N GLU A 213 1.80 -22.69 -2.04
CA GLU A 213 1.13 -23.64 -1.17
C GLU A 213 1.14 -23.18 0.29
N LYS A 214 0.20 -23.69 1.09
CA LYS A 214 0.09 -23.37 2.53
C LYS A 214 1.36 -23.74 3.29
N GLU A 215 2.06 -24.78 2.85
CA GLU A 215 3.33 -25.23 3.39
C GLU A 215 4.43 -24.21 3.11
N GLU A 216 4.53 -23.69 1.89
CA GLU A 216 5.55 -22.71 1.48
C GLU A 216 5.35 -21.33 2.14
N MET A 217 4.12 -21.02 2.60
CA MET A 217 3.81 -19.81 3.36
C MET A 217 4.05 -19.95 4.87
N ALA A 218 4.29 -21.15 5.39
CA ALA A 218 4.50 -21.35 6.83
C ALA A 218 5.87 -20.77 7.28
N SER A 219 6.07 -20.60 8.58
CA SER A 219 7.39 -20.20 9.12
C SER A 219 8.46 -21.25 8.75
N ASN A 220 9.71 -20.84 8.48
CA ASN A 220 10.82 -21.74 8.12
C ASN A 220 10.92 -22.97 9.05
N LYS A 221 10.66 -22.78 10.35
CA LYS A 221 10.64 -23.88 11.33
C LYS A 221 9.55 -24.92 11.02
N ILE A 222 8.34 -24.46 10.72
CA ILE A 222 7.20 -25.31 10.35
C ILE A 222 7.45 -25.97 8.99
N GLN A 223 8.04 -25.25 8.04
CA GLN A 223 8.41 -25.80 6.73
C GLN A 223 9.36 -27.00 6.86
N MET A 224 10.45 -26.82 7.62
CA MET A 224 11.43 -27.89 7.88
C MET A 224 10.78 -29.08 8.59
N GLU A 225 9.89 -28.83 9.55
CA GLU A 225 9.22 -29.89 10.29
C GLU A 225 8.25 -30.69 9.41
N VAL A 226 7.46 -30.02 8.57
CA VAL A 226 6.59 -30.66 7.57
C VAL A 226 7.41 -31.49 6.57
N GLN A 227 8.55 -30.96 6.10
CA GLN A 227 9.46 -31.70 5.21
C GLN A 227 10.03 -32.95 5.88
N ASN A 228 10.47 -32.84 7.15
CA ASN A 228 11.01 -33.97 7.90
C ASN A 228 9.95 -35.06 8.15
N ILE A 229 8.71 -34.67 8.42
CA ILE A 229 7.58 -35.62 8.56
C ILE A 229 7.32 -36.34 7.22
N LYS A 230 7.28 -35.60 6.11
CA LYS A 230 7.09 -36.16 4.76
C LYS A 230 8.20 -37.15 4.40
N GLU A 231 9.46 -36.79 4.65
CA GLU A 231 10.60 -37.66 4.35
C GLU A 231 10.62 -38.91 5.25
N LYS A 232 10.34 -38.76 6.55
CA LYS A 232 10.20 -39.91 7.46
C LYS A 232 9.09 -40.87 7.04
N ALA A 233 7.97 -40.34 6.53
CA ALA A 233 6.89 -41.16 5.99
C ALA A 233 7.33 -41.90 4.72
N ARG A 234 7.98 -41.20 3.78
CA ARG A 234 8.52 -41.78 2.54
C ARG A 234 9.50 -42.92 2.82
N VAL A 235 10.47 -42.69 3.70
CA VAL A 235 11.45 -43.72 4.10
C VAL A 235 10.78 -44.91 4.78
N ARG A 236 9.77 -44.68 5.63
CA ARG A 236 9.01 -45.76 6.28
C ARG A 236 8.28 -46.61 5.24
N ASP A 237 7.66 -45.99 4.24
CA ASP A 237 6.92 -46.70 3.20
C ASP A 237 7.86 -47.45 2.24
N GLU A 238 8.99 -46.85 1.85
CA GLU A 238 10.04 -47.51 1.08
C GLU A 238 10.59 -48.75 1.83
N ASN A 239 10.81 -48.61 3.14
CA ASN A 239 11.25 -49.73 3.97
C ASN A 239 10.18 -50.83 4.07
N ARG A 240 8.90 -50.47 4.19
CA ARG A 240 7.79 -51.46 4.14
C ARG A 240 7.76 -52.22 2.82
N VAL A 241 7.88 -51.51 1.69
CA VAL A 241 7.86 -52.13 0.35
C VAL A 241 9.06 -53.05 0.16
N LYS A 242 10.26 -52.62 0.56
CA LYS A 242 11.47 -53.46 0.52
C LYS A 242 11.32 -54.72 1.37
N SER A 243 10.79 -54.61 2.58
CA SER A 243 10.51 -55.78 3.42
C SER A 243 9.53 -56.74 2.75
N MET A 244 8.43 -56.22 2.17
CA MET A 244 7.46 -57.06 1.46
C MET A 244 8.07 -57.78 0.25
N GLN A 245 8.92 -57.09 -0.52
CA GLN A 245 9.64 -57.71 -1.65
C GLN A 245 10.59 -58.81 -1.19
N MET A 246 11.35 -58.60 -0.11
CA MET A 246 12.25 -59.61 0.46
C MET A 246 11.51 -60.89 0.85
N PHE A 247 10.36 -60.76 1.53
CA PHE A 247 9.53 -61.93 1.90
C PHE A 247 8.94 -62.66 0.69
N GLN A 248 8.63 -61.96 -0.41
CA GLN A 248 8.16 -62.58 -1.64
C GLN A 248 9.27 -63.33 -2.38
N SER A 249 10.49 -62.79 -2.42
CA SER A 249 11.65 -63.47 -3.00
C SER A 249 12.05 -64.72 -2.22
N ASP A 250 12.08 -64.66 -0.88
CA ASP A 250 12.39 -65.82 -0.04
C ASP A 250 11.33 -66.93 -0.18
N SER A 251 10.06 -66.58 -0.27
CA SER A 251 8.98 -67.56 -0.48
C SER A 251 8.99 -68.20 -1.87
N SER A 252 9.53 -67.52 -2.89
CA SER A 252 9.69 -68.08 -4.25
C SER A 252 10.88 -69.02 -4.38
N MET A 253 11.93 -68.82 -3.57
CA MET A 253 13.14 -69.65 -3.56
C MET A 253 12.97 -71.01 -2.87
N ILE A 254 11.99 -71.15 -1.98
CA ILE A 254 11.75 -72.39 -1.22
C ILE A 254 10.86 -73.39 -2.00
N MET A 255 10.22 -72.97 -3.10
CA MET A 255 9.25 -73.76 -3.87
C MET A 255 9.80 -74.33 -5.20
N THR A 256 11.10 -74.24 -5.45
CA THR A 256 11.81 -74.81 -6.61
C THR A 256 12.86 -75.81 -6.17
#